data_AF-A0A962KI93-F1
#
_entry.id   AF-A0A962KI93-F1
#
_cell.length_a   1.000
_cell.length_b   1.000
_cell.length_c   1.000
_cell.angle_alpha   90.00
_cell.angle_beta   90.00
_cell.angle_gamma   90.00
#
_symmetry.space_group_name_H-M   'P 1'
#
loop_
_entity.id
_entity.type
_entity.pdbx_description
1 polymer ?
#
loop_
_entity_poly.entity_id
_entity_poly.type
_entity_poly.pdbx_seq_one_letter_code
_entity_poly.pdbx_strand_id
1 'polypeptide(L)'
;TCPDTDGDGTPDVYDFDNDGDGVPDSADSAPNTFQPISDGKVDFSLKGYEADRSIFVNVVLRPSDDRHLWWANNVLDWPDNDVQGQVQRVTDDEMPGGGDMRLTPLLEVAIPYNAANPTRGLPVLNGVNLGAVGKNTPLNEWLDQDRLASYGIVVNGPRTEDGLLYLYAPMAIIEDKTGQTPVGFGATLLYEMTNSASGWGANHEMRLLWTVNGLTDSCDVNAAIDNGLSASEADAYCNDYTNWTSQSSLLQAYYDDFAVTSLTVQEDHGASALIVAQNASGAAYESDLWHLADTLHDTYLQAETVNGQRLTLSQISNHLSAWGIANGALHVQPFSGLQDQTALADALTGDNILTALSTSHPSANENDTANLLFVAEQTTVSASLATTSTTVSAGTITVDLSGIDAQTSGAVRWSPYLYTNGAWTQQNLVTYASQLTSDLATVLTKDALVNAGLASATDDADLVSNGAALLATNYYLTVYSGGMATVDNDVLHLITEPLVDADHVKAAEPVMTIVARLVAAVQSRFAQLSLANLTLESSDSALQNV
;
A
#
# COMPACT_ATOMS: atom_id res chain seq x y z
N THR A 1 -23.79 8.94 -28.43
CA THR A 1 -23.38 7.52 -28.51
C THR A 1 -22.63 7.24 -27.24
N CYS A 2 -22.85 6.08 -26.62
CA CYS A 2 -21.96 5.65 -25.55
C CYS A 2 -20.56 5.44 -26.15
N PRO A 3 -19.47 5.79 -25.44
CA PRO A 3 -18.13 5.37 -25.81
C PRO A 3 -18.03 3.85 -25.99
N ASP A 4 -17.11 3.44 -26.85
CA ASP A 4 -16.73 2.07 -27.22
C ASP A 4 -15.23 2.21 -27.57
N THR A 5 -14.40 2.08 -26.55
CA THR A 5 -13.01 2.55 -26.55
C THR A 5 -12.10 1.65 -27.39
N ASP A 6 -12.31 0.33 -27.38
CA ASP A 6 -11.57 -0.64 -28.19
C ASP A 6 -12.25 -0.97 -29.54
N GLY A 7 -13.53 -0.61 -29.71
CA GLY A 7 -14.28 -0.79 -30.94
C GLY A 7 -14.80 -2.20 -31.15
N ASP A 8 -14.94 -3.01 -30.10
CA ASP A 8 -15.47 -4.38 -30.17
C ASP A 8 -17.00 -4.43 -30.38
N GLY A 9 -17.69 -3.29 -30.23
CA GLY A 9 -19.13 -3.13 -30.38
C GLY A 9 -19.92 -3.19 -29.07
N THR A 10 -19.26 -3.36 -27.94
CA THR A 10 -19.78 -3.28 -26.57
C THR A 10 -19.53 -1.87 -26.04
N PRO A 11 -20.57 -1.11 -25.65
CA PRO A 11 -20.34 0.19 -25.04
C PRO A 11 -19.61 0.08 -23.70
N ASP A 12 -18.66 0.98 -23.42
CA ASP A 12 -17.79 0.96 -22.22
C ASP A 12 -18.57 0.74 -20.89
N VAL A 13 -19.77 1.31 -20.77
CA VAL A 13 -20.61 1.13 -19.56
C VAL A 13 -21.09 -0.33 -19.33
N TYR A 14 -20.96 -1.18 -20.33
CA TYR A 14 -21.30 -2.60 -20.34
C TYR A 14 -20.11 -3.51 -20.70
N ASP A 15 -18.95 -2.92 -20.93
CA ASP A 15 -17.71 -3.63 -21.18
C ASP A 15 -17.00 -3.91 -19.84
N PHE A 16 -16.26 -5.01 -19.80
CA PHE A 16 -15.43 -5.38 -18.66
C PHE A 16 -13.95 -5.01 -18.85
N ASP A 17 -13.55 -4.65 -20.07
CA ASP A 17 -12.19 -4.30 -20.49
C ASP A 17 -12.28 -3.26 -21.62
N ASN A 18 -12.45 -1.97 -21.30
CA ASN A 18 -12.83 -0.99 -22.32
C ASN A 18 -11.74 -0.73 -23.38
N ASP A 19 -10.47 -0.98 -23.06
CA ASP A 19 -9.36 -0.74 -23.99
C ASP A 19 -8.78 -2.00 -24.62
N GLY A 20 -9.34 -3.16 -24.26
CA GLY A 20 -9.09 -4.45 -24.89
C GLY A 20 -7.66 -4.96 -24.65
N ASP A 21 -7.02 -4.55 -23.55
CA ASP A 21 -5.65 -4.93 -23.24
C ASP A 21 -5.52 -6.28 -22.51
N GLY A 22 -6.66 -6.88 -22.16
CA GLY A 22 -6.77 -8.15 -21.48
C GLY A 22 -6.70 -8.05 -19.95
N VAL A 23 -6.62 -6.84 -19.39
CA VAL A 23 -6.72 -6.54 -17.95
C VAL A 23 -8.09 -5.93 -17.67
N PRO A 24 -8.96 -6.60 -16.90
CA PRO A 24 -10.30 -6.07 -16.62
C PRO A 24 -10.25 -4.69 -15.94
N ASP A 25 -11.19 -3.81 -16.26
CA ASP A 25 -11.31 -2.45 -15.73
C ASP A 25 -11.21 -2.38 -14.20
N SER A 26 -11.72 -3.40 -13.51
CA SER A 26 -11.71 -3.47 -12.04
C SER A 26 -10.32 -3.68 -11.44
N ALA A 27 -9.38 -4.19 -12.24
CA ALA A 27 -8.00 -4.48 -11.90
C ALA A 27 -7.01 -3.57 -12.63
N ASP A 28 -7.46 -2.76 -13.58
CA ASP A 28 -6.63 -1.80 -14.30
C ASP A 28 -6.73 -0.37 -13.74
N SER A 29 -5.60 0.32 -13.71
CA SER A 29 -5.49 1.73 -13.33
C SER A 29 -5.54 2.68 -14.52
N ALA A 30 -5.51 2.16 -15.75
CA ALA A 30 -5.63 2.92 -16.98
C ALA A 30 -6.70 2.35 -17.94
N PRO A 31 -7.95 2.08 -17.47
CA PRO A 31 -8.94 1.18 -18.12
C PRO A 31 -9.55 1.70 -19.43
N ASN A 32 -8.93 2.70 -20.05
CA ASN A 32 -9.34 3.31 -21.31
C ASN A 32 -8.09 3.67 -22.15
N THR A 33 -6.90 3.12 -21.83
CA THR A 33 -5.63 3.49 -22.44
C THR A 33 -4.69 2.30 -22.58
N PHE A 34 -4.83 1.57 -23.67
CA PHE A 34 -3.89 0.53 -24.06
C PHE A 34 -2.70 1.05 -24.86
N GLN A 35 -1.48 0.56 -24.56
CA GLN A 35 -0.26 0.85 -25.33
C GLN A 35 0.48 -0.43 -25.73
N PRO A 36 0.26 -0.95 -26.96
CA PRO A 36 0.97 -2.13 -27.44
C PRO A 36 2.45 -1.81 -27.70
N ILE A 37 3.33 -2.63 -27.12
CA ILE A 37 4.78 -2.53 -27.31
C ILE A 37 5.27 -3.82 -27.98
N SER A 38 5.75 -3.72 -29.22
CA SER A 38 6.03 -4.89 -30.06
C SER A 38 7.51 -5.29 -30.16
N ASP A 39 8.42 -4.59 -29.46
CA ASP A 39 9.89 -4.81 -29.55
C ASP A 39 10.49 -5.38 -28.24
N GLY A 40 9.63 -5.92 -27.35
CA GLY A 40 10.07 -6.51 -26.07
C GLY A 40 10.79 -5.55 -25.13
N LYS A 41 10.63 -4.23 -25.34
CA LYS A 41 11.27 -3.19 -24.55
C LYS A 41 10.51 -1.87 -24.62
N VAL A 42 10.59 -1.08 -23.55
CA VAL A 42 10.04 0.27 -23.48
C VAL A 42 10.99 1.21 -22.75
N ASP A 43 11.19 2.40 -23.30
CA ASP A 43 11.98 3.44 -22.65
C ASP A 43 11.11 4.26 -21.71
N PHE A 44 11.61 4.59 -20.53
CA PHE A 44 10.97 5.48 -19.58
C PHE A 44 11.74 6.79 -19.41
N SER A 45 11.01 7.90 -19.44
CA SER A 45 11.53 9.26 -19.27
C SER A 45 10.65 10.05 -18.33
N LEU A 46 11.26 10.81 -17.42
CA LEU A 46 10.53 11.63 -16.46
C LEU A 46 10.92 13.11 -16.58
N LYS A 47 9.94 14.01 -16.41
CA LYS A 47 10.11 15.47 -16.42
C LYS A 47 9.26 16.10 -15.33
N GLY A 48 9.58 17.35 -14.99
CA GLY A 48 8.74 18.16 -14.10
C GLY A 48 8.72 17.75 -12.63
N TYR A 49 9.64 16.88 -12.21
CA TYR A 49 9.79 16.43 -10.83
C TYR A 49 10.54 17.45 -9.95
N GLU A 50 10.34 17.36 -8.64
CA GLU A 50 11.12 18.09 -7.63
C GLU A 50 12.37 17.30 -7.19
N ALA A 51 13.43 18.03 -6.86
CA ALA A 51 14.63 17.42 -6.33
C ALA A 51 14.44 17.00 -4.85
N ASP A 52 15.20 15.98 -4.45
CA ASP A 52 15.21 15.33 -3.14
C ASP A 52 13.82 14.79 -2.72
N ARG A 53 13.03 14.34 -3.71
CA ARG A 53 11.76 13.63 -3.53
C ARG A 53 11.86 12.18 -3.96
N SER A 54 11.17 11.31 -3.24
CA SER A 54 10.97 9.92 -3.60
C SER A 54 9.91 9.83 -4.71
N ILE A 55 10.23 9.10 -5.76
CA ILE A 55 9.36 8.89 -6.91
C ILE A 55 9.15 7.39 -7.10
N PHE A 56 7.90 6.97 -7.00
CA PHE A 56 7.47 5.60 -7.21
C PHE A 56 6.92 5.45 -8.62
N VAL A 57 7.48 4.52 -9.37
CA VAL A 57 6.96 4.15 -10.69
C VAL A 57 6.40 2.74 -10.60
N ASN A 58 5.07 2.65 -10.61
CA ASN A 58 4.35 1.39 -10.68
C ASN A 58 4.04 1.08 -12.13
N VAL A 59 4.43 -0.09 -12.61
CA VAL A 59 4.19 -0.53 -13.98
C VAL A 59 3.55 -1.90 -13.96
N VAL A 60 2.53 -2.09 -14.79
CA VAL A 60 1.91 -3.39 -15.04
C VAL A 60 2.17 -3.77 -16.48
N LEU A 61 2.76 -4.96 -16.65
CA LEU A 61 3.09 -5.54 -17.93
C LEU A 61 2.23 -6.79 -18.15
N ARG A 62 1.74 -6.97 -19.38
CA ARG A 62 1.11 -8.22 -19.81
C ARG A 62 1.98 -8.88 -20.87
N PRO A 63 2.42 -10.14 -20.70
CA PRO A 63 3.10 -10.89 -21.75
C PRO A 63 2.23 -10.98 -23.00
N SER A 64 2.85 -10.95 -24.18
CA SER A 64 2.14 -11.10 -25.46
C SER A 64 1.58 -12.52 -25.64
N ASP A 65 2.15 -13.50 -24.94
CA ASP A 65 1.62 -14.86 -24.86
C ASP A 65 0.91 -15.08 -23.52
N ASP A 66 -0.42 -15.11 -23.54
CA ASP A 66 -1.26 -15.31 -22.36
C ASP A 66 -0.93 -16.59 -21.56
N ARG A 67 -0.29 -17.60 -22.19
CA ARG A 67 0.12 -18.82 -21.49
C ARG A 67 1.18 -18.54 -20.43
N HIS A 68 2.00 -17.51 -20.62
CA HIS A 68 3.09 -17.14 -19.71
C HIS A 68 2.57 -16.52 -18.41
N LEU A 69 1.33 -16.00 -18.38
CA LEU A 69 0.67 -15.55 -17.16
C LEU A 69 0.59 -16.65 -16.10
N TRP A 70 0.49 -17.90 -16.53
CA TRP A 70 0.39 -19.08 -15.67
C TRP A 70 1.73 -19.70 -15.30
N TRP A 71 2.86 -19.16 -15.78
CA TRP A 71 4.19 -19.71 -15.50
C TRP A 71 4.83 -19.11 -14.24
N ALA A 72 4.39 -17.92 -13.85
CA ALA A 72 4.97 -17.17 -12.76
C ALA A 72 4.95 -17.98 -11.46
N ASN A 73 6.13 -18.14 -10.87
CA ASN A 73 6.37 -18.83 -9.61
C ASN A 73 6.00 -20.33 -9.60
N ASN A 74 5.77 -20.94 -10.76
CA ASN A 74 5.64 -22.40 -10.83
C ASN A 74 6.96 -23.05 -10.42
N VAL A 75 6.82 -24.07 -9.59
CA VAL A 75 7.91 -24.96 -9.20
C VAL A 75 7.83 -26.20 -10.08
N LEU A 76 8.91 -26.50 -10.79
CA LEU A 76 9.05 -27.65 -11.67
C LEU A 76 10.02 -28.65 -11.04
N ASP A 77 9.66 -29.92 -11.12
CA ASP A 77 10.43 -31.04 -10.61
C ASP A 77 11.41 -31.53 -11.69
N TRP A 78 12.70 -31.57 -11.37
CA TRP A 78 13.73 -32.06 -12.29
C TRP A 78 13.99 -33.55 -12.02
N PRO A 79 14.24 -34.38 -13.04
CA PRO A 79 14.47 -35.80 -12.82
C PRO A 79 15.58 -36.12 -11.81
N ASP A 80 15.29 -37.02 -10.86
CA ASP A 80 16.26 -37.53 -9.89
C ASP A 80 17.48 -38.17 -10.55
N ASN A 81 18.62 -38.07 -9.86
CA ASN A 81 19.90 -38.70 -10.25
C ASN A 81 20.43 -38.21 -11.61
N ASP A 82 20.02 -37.04 -12.07
CA ASP A 82 20.68 -36.38 -13.19
C ASP A 82 21.99 -35.76 -12.71
N VAL A 83 23.10 -36.43 -12.99
CA VAL A 83 24.45 -35.98 -12.60
C VAL A 83 25.20 -35.33 -13.77
N GLN A 84 24.52 -35.05 -14.88
CA GLN A 84 25.13 -34.59 -16.13
C GLN A 84 24.56 -33.24 -16.58
N GLY A 85 25.44 -32.33 -17.00
CA GLY A 85 25.03 -31.04 -17.54
C GLY A 85 25.06 -29.92 -16.51
N GLN A 86 24.35 -28.82 -16.79
CA GLN A 86 24.34 -27.61 -15.94
C GLN A 86 23.41 -27.75 -14.73
N VAL A 87 22.49 -28.71 -14.77
CA VAL A 87 21.59 -29.05 -13.68
C VAL A 87 22.03 -30.40 -13.16
N GLN A 88 22.44 -30.46 -11.90
CA GLN A 88 22.84 -31.69 -11.25
C GLN A 88 21.97 -31.90 -10.02
N ARG A 89 21.23 -33.02 -9.98
CA ARG A 89 20.33 -33.43 -8.90
C ARG A 89 20.79 -34.79 -8.36
N VAL A 90 21.50 -34.72 -7.26
CA VAL A 90 22.11 -35.82 -6.51
C VAL A 90 21.39 -36.04 -5.19
N THR A 91 21.00 -34.96 -4.52
CA THR A 91 20.19 -34.94 -3.31
C THR A 91 18.72 -34.77 -3.70
N ASP A 92 17.82 -35.16 -2.79
CA ASP A 92 16.37 -35.02 -2.96
C ASP A 92 15.88 -33.72 -2.28
N ASP A 93 16.74 -32.70 -2.24
CA ASP A 93 16.45 -31.42 -1.63
C ASP A 93 15.51 -30.63 -2.55
N GLU A 94 14.35 -30.25 -2.03
CA GLU A 94 13.32 -29.54 -2.79
C GLU A 94 13.25 -28.06 -2.39
N MET A 95 12.91 -27.21 -3.37
CA MET A 95 12.47 -25.83 -3.10
C MET A 95 11.12 -25.83 -2.36
N PRO A 96 10.80 -24.73 -1.65
CA PRO A 96 9.44 -24.50 -1.17
C PRO A 96 8.43 -24.60 -2.32
N GLY A 97 7.56 -25.61 -2.27
CA GLY A 97 6.63 -25.94 -3.36
C GLY A 97 6.83 -27.33 -3.98
N GLY A 98 7.89 -28.06 -3.60
CA GLY A 98 8.04 -29.48 -3.91
C GLY A 98 8.66 -29.78 -5.28
N GLY A 99 9.73 -29.08 -5.65
CA GLY A 99 10.51 -29.34 -6.87
C GLY A 99 11.80 -28.53 -6.90
N ASP A 100 12.57 -28.61 -7.98
CA ASP A 100 13.95 -28.11 -7.99
C ASP A 100 14.13 -26.80 -8.77
N MET A 101 13.18 -26.44 -9.63
CA MET A 101 13.27 -25.26 -10.48
C MET A 101 12.11 -24.31 -10.27
N ARG A 102 12.39 -23.01 -10.29
CA ARG A 102 11.37 -21.97 -10.21
C ARG A 102 11.55 -20.95 -11.33
N LEU A 103 10.45 -20.66 -12.03
CA LEU A 103 10.36 -19.57 -12.99
C LEU A 103 9.91 -18.30 -12.26
N THR A 104 10.71 -17.24 -12.31
CA THR A 104 10.40 -15.97 -11.66
C THR A 104 10.47 -14.83 -12.68
N PRO A 105 9.36 -14.09 -12.90
CA PRO A 105 9.39 -12.88 -13.70
C PRO A 105 10.01 -11.73 -12.90
N LEU A 106 10.87 -10.96 -13.56
CA LEU A 106 11.52 -9.76 -13.06
C LEU A 106 11.34 -8.64 -14.09
N LEU A 107 11.27 -7.40 -13.60
CA LEU A 107 11.45 -6.22 -14.42
C LEU A 107 12.95 -5.89 -14.44
N GLU A 108 13.59 -5.98 -15.61
CA GLU A 108 14.94 -5.47 -15.80
C GLU A 108 14.88 -4.03 -16.33
N VAL A 109 15.63 -3.13 -15.71
CA VAL A 109 15.77 -1.73 -16.13
C VAL A 109 17.23 -1.43 -16.42
N ALA A 110 17.56 -1.16 -17.68
CA ALA A 110 18.89 -0.78 -18.11
C ALA A 110 19.02 0.76 -18.08
N ILE A 111 19.96 1.27 -17.29
CA ILE A 111 20.09 2.70 -16.98
C ILE A 111 21.47 3.23 -17.42
N PRO A 112 21.56 3.90 -18.59
CA PRO A 112 22.82 4.41 -19.10
C PRO A 112 23.41 5.52 -18.23
N TYR A 113 24.74 5.61 -18.13
CA TYR A 113 25.37 6.75 -17.49
C TYR A 113 25.14 8.04 -18.29
N ASN A 114 24.74 9.10 -17.59
CA ASN A 114 24.68 10.44 -18.14
C ASN A 114 25.33 11.44 -17.18
N ALA A 115 26.26 12.26 -17.66
CA ALA A 115 26.93 13.25 -16.82
C ALA A 115 25.97 14.33 -16.28
N ALA A 116 24.82 14.53 -16.93
CA ALA A 116 23.75 15.42 -16.47
C ALA A 116 23.01 14.88 -15.23
N ASN A 117 23.03 13.56 -15.03
CA ASN A 117 22.42 12.86 -13.89
C ASN A 117 23.32 11.67 -13.48
N PRO A 118 24.41 11.91 -12.75
CA PRO A 118 25.38 10.87 -12.44
C PRO A 118 24.85 9.78 -11.50
N THR A 119 23.84 10.11 -10.66
CA THR A 119 23.15 9.15 -9.78
C THR A 119 22.11 8.33 -10.53
N ARG A 120 21.78 8.73 -11.76
CA ARG A 120 20.77 8.11 -12.62
C ARG A 120 19.37 8.06 -11.95
N GLY A 121 19.11 9.04 -11.08
CA GLY A 121 17.87 9.14 -10.32
C GLY A 121 17.68 8.06 -9.26
N LEU A 122 18.71 7.28 -8.91
CA LEU A 122 18.60 6.27 -7.85
C LEU A 122 18.90 6.87 -6.46
N PRO A 123 18.34 6.31 -5.37
CA PRO A 123 18.64 6.69 -4.00
C PRO A 123 20.13 6.71 -3.68
N VAL A 124 20.58 7.71 -2.93
CA VAL A 124 22.00 7.91 -2.63
C VAL A 124 22.29 7.89 -1.14
N LEU A 125 23.50 7.43 -0.78
CA LEU A 125 23.95 7.47 0.61
C LEU A 125 24.05 8.93 1.10
N ASN A 126 23.78 9.11 2.38
CA ASN A 126 23.90 10.42 3.00
C ASN A 126 25.35 10.93 3.00
N GLY A 127 25.56 12.19 2.62
CA GLY A 127 26.87 12.85 2.62
C GLY A 127 27.77 12.55 1.42
N VAL A 128 27.24 11.87 0.39
CA VAL A 128 27.98 11.60 -0.86
C VAL A 128 28.29 12.90 -1.60
N ASN A 129 29.52 13.02 -2.12
CA ASN A 129 29.86 14.07 -3.06
C ASN A 129 29.32 13.70 -4.46
N LEU A 130 28.10 14.12 -4.75
CA LEU A 130 27.38 13.76 -5.97
C LEU A 130 28.13 14.17 -7.26
N GLY A 131 28.91 15.26 -7.22
CA GLY A 131 29.74 15.68 -8.35
C GLY A 131 30.96 14.78 -8.64
N ALA A 132 31.29 13.87 -7.74
CA ALA A 132 32.35 12.88 -7.91
C ALA A 132 31.83 11.50 -8.38
N VAL A 133 30.50 11.32 -8.45
CA VAL A 133 29.90 10.07 -8.94
C VAL A 133 30.12 9.99 -10.46
N GLY A 134 31.04 9.13 -10.84
CA GLY A 134 31.42 8.88 -12.22
C GLY A 134 30.78 7.62 -12.77
N LYS A 135 31.01 7.42 -14.07
CA LYS A 135 30.59 6.24 -14.83
C LYS A 135 30.93 4.91 -14.16
N ASN A 136 32.12 4.83 -13.54
CA ASN A 136 32.71 3.61 -12.98
C ASN A 136 32.85 3.66 -11.45
N THR A 137 32.19 4.62 -10.77
CA THR A 137 32.23 4.68 -9.31
C THR A 137 31.54 3.44 -8.72
N PRO A 138 32.19 2.70 -7.80
CA PRO A 138 31.59 1.53 -7.16
C PRO A 138 30.25 1.85 -6.48
N LEU A 139 29.26 0.95 -6.59
CA LEU A 139 27.90 1.20 -6.09
C LEU A 139 27.89 1.51 -4.58
N ASN A 140 28.66 0.78 -3.79
CA ASN A 140 28.76 0.95 -2.34
C ASN A 140 29.36 2.29 -1.88
N GLU A 141 29.90 3.11 -2.79
CA GLU A 141 30.41 4.44 -2.47
C GLU A 141 29.35 5.54 -2.57
N TRP A 142 28.23 5.28 -3.26
CA TRP A 142 27.24 6.33 -3.55
C TRP A 142 25.77 5.89 -3.52
N LEU A 143 25.46 4.64 -3.89
CA LEU A 143 24.09 4.11 -3.99
C LEU A 143 23.60 3.61 -2.62
N ASP A 144 22.41 4.05 -2.21
CA ASP A 144 21.74 3.49 -1.04
C ASP A 144 21.06 2.16 -1.42
N GLN A 145 21.82 1.08 -1.30
CA GLN A 145 21.35 -0.26 -1.65
C GLN A 145 20.35 -0.80 -0.62
N ASP A 146 20.45 -0.41 0.65
CA ASP A 146 19.52 -0.84 1.69
C ASP A 146 18.12 -0.26 1.42
N ARG A 147 18.07 0.99 0.96
CA ARG A 147 16.83 1.64 0.54
C ARG A 147 16.16 0.96 -0.64
N LEU A 148 16.91 0.45 -1.61
CA LEU A 148 16.37 -0.30 -2.74
C LEU A 148 15.98 -1.74 -2.34
N ALA A 149 16.77 -2.36 -1.47
CA ALA A 149 16.53 -3.72 -1.00
C ALA A 149 15.21 -3.87 -0.21
N SER A 150 14.71 -2.82 0.43
CA SER A 150 13.39 -2.85 1.09
C SER A 150 12.21 -3.05 0.12
N TYR A 151 12.41 -2.78 -1.18
CA TYR A 151 11.46 -3.07 -2.26
C TYR A 151 11.85 -4.32 -3.05
N GLY A 152 12.84 -5.09 -2.57
CA GLY A 152 13.40 -6.24 -3.28
C GLY A 152 14.20 -5.88 -4.52
N ILE A 153 14.54 -4.60 -4.72
CA ILE A 153 15.26 -4.13 -5.90
C ILE A 153 16.76 -4.39 -5.73
N VAL A 154 17.36 -5.00 -6.76
CA VAL A 154 18.81 -5.26 -6.81
C VAL A 154 19.44 -4.49 -7.97
N VAL A 155 20.58 -3.86 -7.73
CA VAL A 155 21.32 -3.12 -8.76
C VAL A 155 22.69 -3.76 -9.01
N ASN A 156 22.98 -4.02 -10.28
CA ASN A 156 24.25 -4.58 -10.74
C ASN A 156 24.96 -3.62 -11.70
N GLY A 157 26.29 -3.60 -11.65
CA GLY A 157 27.16 -2.74 -12.47
C GLY A 157 28.03 -1.79 -11.64
N PRO A 158 28.66 -0.77 -12.23
CA PRO A 158 28.67 -0.44 -13.67
C PRO A 158 29.56 -1.37 -14.49
N ARG A 159 29.12 -1.72 -15.71
CA ARG A 159 30.01 -2.37 -16.70
C ARG A 159 31.04 -1.34 -17.19
N THR A 160 32.33 -1.68 -17.13
CA THR A 160 33.46 -0.73 -17.25
C THR A 160 33.52 0.05 -18.57
N GLU A 161 32.97 -0.50 -19.66
CA GLU A 161 33.02 0.12 -20.99
C GLU A 161 31.91 1.15 -21.24
N ASP A 162 30.70 0.98 -20.66
CA ASP A 162 29.51 1.80 -20.98
C ASP A 162 28.83 2.45 -19.77
N GLY A 163 29.19 2.07 -18.54
CA GLY A 163 28.64 2.69 -17.33
C GLY A 163 27.16 2.41 -17.13
N LEU A 164 26.65 1.42 -17.86
CA LEU A 164 25.29 0.92 -17.78
C LEU A 164 25.08 0.21 -16.45
N LEU A 165 24.01 0.57 -15.76
CA LEU A 165 23.50 -0.16 -14.60
C LEU A 165 22.31 -1.01 -15.01
N TYR A 166 22.17 -2.16 -14.37
CA TYR A 166 20.98 -2.99 -14.47
C TYR A 166 20.30 -3.02 -13.11
N LEU A 167 19.04 -2.64 -13.08
CA LEU A 167 18.18 -2.71 -11.92
C LEU A 167 17.18 -3.84 -12.15
N TYR A 168 17.04 -4.73 -11.17
CA TYR A 168 16.12 -5.87 -11.20
C TYR A 168 15.08 -5.66 -10.11
N ALA A 169 13.82 -5.52 -10.50
CA ALA A 169 12.69 -5.40 -9.58
C ALA A 169 11.81 -6.66 -9.65
N PRO A 170 11.39 -7.23 -8.50
CA PRO A 170 10.50 -8.38 -8.49
C PRO A 170 9.13 -7.98 -9.02
N MET A 171 8.48 -8.91 -9.72
CA MET A 171 7.12 -8.70 -10.23
C MET A 171 6.10 -9.52 -9.45
N ALA A 172 4.99 -8.89 -9.08
CA ALA A 172 3.83 -9.51 -8.47
C ALA A 172 2.80 -9.88 -9.54
N ILE A 173 2.07 -10.98 -9.33
CA ILE A 173 0.96 -11.35 -10.20
C ILE A 173 -0.22 -10.42 -9.91
N ILE A 174 -0.76 -9.80 -10.96
CA ILE A 174 -2.02 -9.06 -10.90
C ILE A 174 -3.13 -10.03 -11.28
N GLU A 175 -4.17 -10.10 -10.46
CA GLU A 175 -5.30 -11.01 -10.64
C GLU A 175 -6.60 -10.23 -10.83
N ASP A 176 -7.51 -10.80 -11.62
CA ASP A 176 -8.90 -10.35 -11.65
C ASP A 176 -9.57 -10.59 -10.28
N LYS A 177 -10.25 -9.56 -9.77
CA LYS A 177 -10.98 -9.58 -8.49
C LYS A 177 -12.12 -10.60 -8.45
N THR A 178 -12.67 -10.99 -9.61
CA THR A 178 -13.81 -11.93 -9.67
C THR A 178 -13.36 -13.39 -9.79
N GLY A 179 -12.38 -13.66 -10.67
CA GLY A 179 -11.92 -15.01 -10.99
C GLY A 179 -10.62 -15.46 -10.31
N GLN A 180 -9.85 -14.56 -9.68
CA GLN A 180 -8.47 -14.82 -9.23
C GLN A 180 -7.59 -15.36 -10.37
N THR A 181 -7.88 -14.96 -11.60
CA THR A 181 -7.10 -15.34 -12.77
C THR A 181 -5.98 -14.33 -12.99
N PRO A 182 -4.73 -14.77 -13.23
CA PRO A 182 -3.63 -13.89 -13.59
C PRO A 182 -3.95 -13.09 -14.87
N VAL A 183 -3.78 -11.78 -14.81
CA VAL A 183 -4.03 -10.85 -15.93
C VAL A 183 -2.80 -10.01 -16.31
N GLY A 184 -1.78 -9.96 -15.45
CA GLY A 184 -0.53 -9.27 -15.72
C GLY A 184 0.47 -9.39 -14.59
N PHE A 185 1.60 -8.69 -14.73
CA PHE A 185 2.68 -8.63 -13.77
C PHE A 185 2.98 -7.19 -13.38
N GLY A 186 2.86 -6.85 -12.10
CA GLY A 186 3.11 -5.52 -11.56
C GLY A 186 4.49 -5.41 -10.90
N ALA A 187 5.20 -4.30 -11.12
CA ALA A 187 6.45 -3.98 -10.44
C ALA A 187 6.46 -2.53 -9.94
N THR A 188 7.14 -2.30 -8.82
CA THR A 188 7.36 -0.96 -8.27
C THR A 188 8.84 -0.62 -8.34
N LEU A 189 9.16 0.50 -8.98
CA LEU A 189 10.50 1.09 -9.00
C LEU A 189 10.55 2.29 -8.06
N LEU A 190 11.70 2.49 -7.42
CA LEU A 190 11.99 3.66 -6.59
C LEU A 190 13.09 4.50 -7.25
N TYR A 191 12.81 5.79 -7.42
CA TYR A 191 13.75 6.82 -7.80
C TYR A 191 13.82 7.91 -6.72
N GLU A 192 14.96 8.59 -6.62
CA GLU A 192 15.17 9.75 -5.77
C GLU A 192 16.07 10.75 -6.51
N MET A 193 15.48 11.83 -6.98
CA MET A 193 16.18 12.78 -7.86
C MET A 193 16.98 13.78 -7.03
N THR A 194 18.29 13.62 -6.95
CA THR A 194 19.12 14.57 -6.18
C THR A 194 19.21 15.95 -6.82
N ASN A 195 19.41 16.98 -5.99
CA ASN A 195 19.70 18.37 -6.42
C ASN A 195 20.95 18.55 -7.32
N SER A 196 21.77 17.51 -7.50
CA SER A 196 22.94 17.55 -8.39
C SER A 196 22.61 17.27 -9.86
N ALA A 197 21.40 16.76 -10.14
CA ALA A 197 20.98 16.44 -11.49
C ALA A 197 20.52 17.71 -12.23
N SER A 198 20.86 17.79 -13.52
CA SER A 198 20.40 18.83 -14.45
C SER A 198 19.19 18.38 -15.29
N GLY A 199 18.57 17.26 -14.93
CA GLY A 199 17.47 16.62 -15.63
C GLY A 199 17.52 15.09 -15.47
N TRP A 200 16.59 14.39 -16.12
CA TRP A 200 16.44 12.92 -15.99
C TRP A 200 17.68 12.14 -16.43
N GLY A 201 18.41 12.66 -17.43
CA GLY A 201 19.56 11.98 -18.00
C GLY A 201 19.16 11.19 -19.25
N ALA A 202 19.66 9.96 -19.37
CA ALA A 202 19.28 9.07 -20.46
C ALA A 202 17.93 8.39 -20.15
N ASN A 203 17.21 7.94 -21.17
CA ASN A 203 16.02 7.12 -20.96
C ASN A 203 16.41 5.77 -20.32
N HIS A 204 15.51 5.23 -19.51
CA HIS A 204 15.71 3.95 -18.82
C HIS A 204 14.94 2.87 -19.58
N GLU A 205 15.64 1.86 -20.10
CA GLU A 205 15.02 0.81 -20.93
C GLU A 205 14.50 -0.32 -20.02
N MET A 206 13.20 -0.59 -20.06
CA MET A 206 12.51 -1.62 -19.29
C MET A 206 12.24 -2.86 -20.13
N ARG A 207 12.44 -4.05 -19.55
CA ARG A 207 12.18 -5.35 -20.19
C ARG A 207 11.58 -6.35 -19.20
N LEU A 208 10.68 -7.21 -19.69
CA LEU A 208 10.22 -8.38 -18.95
C LEU A 208 11.26 -9.50 -19.06
N LEU A 209 11.89 -9.83 -17.93
CA LEU A 209 12.92 -10.85 -17.80
C LEU A 209 12.39 -12.06 -17.04
N TRP A 210 12.45 -13.24 -17.65
CA TRP A 210 12.26 -14.49 -16.94
C TRP A 210 13.58 -15.04 -16.45
N THR A 211 13.61 -15.44 -15.19
CA THR A 211 14.72 -16.21 -14.60
C THR A 211 14.26 -17.61 -14.26
N VAL A 212 15.08 -18.60 -14.60
CA VAL A 212 14.92 -19.99 -14.19
C VAL A 212 15.98 -20.25 -13.13
N ASN A 213 15.56 -20.31 -11.88
CA ASN A 213 16.43 -20.65 -10.77
C ASN A 213 16.27 -22.14 -10.45
N GLY A 214 17.37 -22.86 -10.30
CA GLY A 214 17.38 -24.26 -9.94
C GLY A 214 18.09 -24.49 -8.61
N LEU A 215 17.71 -25.55 -7.90
CA LEU A 215 18.59 -26.21 -6.96
C LEU A 215 19.53 -27.11 -7.76
N THR A 216 20.81 -26.81 -7.64
CA THR A 216 21.88 -27.60 -8.25
C THR A 216 22.78 -28.08 -7.15
N ASP A 217 22.96 -29.38 -7.07
CA ASP A 217 23.94 -29.97 -6.18
C ASP A 217 25.35 -29.73 -6.72
N SER A 218 26.24 -29.33 -5.84
CA SER A 218 27.66 -29.22 -6.15
C SER A 218 28.51 -29.54 -4.93
N CYS A 219 29.79 -29.82 -5.17
CA CYS A 219 30.80 -29.92 -4.11
C CYS A 219 31.91 -28.91 -4.37
N ASP A 220 32.15 -28.03 -3.40
CA ASP A 220 33.21 -27.03 -3.45
C ASP A 220 34.52 -27.61 -2.89
N VAL A 221 35.44 -27.95 -3.82
CA VAL A 221 36.78 -28.47 -3.50
C VAL A 221 37.58 -27.48 -2.66
N ASN A 222 37.43 -26.16 -2.88
CA ASN A 222 38.19 -25.17 -2.11
C ASN A 222 37.65 -25.05 -0.69
N ALA A 223 36.33 -25.07 -0.51
CA ALA A 223 35.74 -25.11 0.82
C ALA A 223 36.16 -26.37 1.59
N ALA A 224 36.28 -27.52 0.91
CA ALA A 224 36.77 -28.76 1.51
C ALA A 224 38.25 -28.65 1.95
N ILE A 225 39.09 -27.98 1.16
CA ILE A 225 40.49 -27.69 1.50
C ILE A 225 40.59 -26.73 2.69
N ASP A 226 39.80 -25.65 2.68
CA ASP A 226 39.75 -24.66 3.77
C ASP A 226 39.30 -25.29 5.10
N ASN A 227 38.48 -26.35 5.02
CA ASN A 227 38.07 -27.17 6.16
C ASN A 227 39.10 -28.25 6.57
N GLY A 228 40.32 -28.19 6.03
CA GLY A 228 41.46 -28.96 6.52
C GLY A 228 41.80 -30.22 5.73
N LEU A 229 41.17 -30.46 4.57
CA LEU A 229 41.57 -31.54 3.67
C LEU A 229 42.77 -31.14 2.80
N SER A 230 43.66 -32.08 2.49
CA SER A 230 44.62 -31.88 1.41
C SER A 230 43.92 -31.85 0.05
N ALA A 231 44.54 -31.28 -0.98
CA ALA A 231 43.94 -31.21 -2.33
C ALA A 231 43.49 -32.59 -2.85
N SER A 232 44.28 -33.64 -2.64
CA SER A 232 43.91 -35.01 -3.04
C SER A 232 42.77 -35.62 -2.22
N GLU A 233 42.64 -35.23 -0.95
CA GLU A 233 41.54 -35.67 -0.09
C GLU A 233 40.26 -34.90 -0.42
N ALA A 234 40.35 -33.63 -0.77
CA ALA A 234 39.24 -32.81 -1.24
C ALA A 234 38.70 -33.30 -2.60
N ASP A 235 39.57 -33.70 -3.52
CA ASP A 235 39.16 -34.35 -4.77
C ASP A 235 38.42 -35.67 -4.48
N ALA A 236 38.94 -36.51 -3.58
CA ALA A 236 38.27 -37.76 -3.19
C ALA A 236 36.93 -37.51 -2.48
N TYR A 237 36.86 -36.45 -1.66
CA TYR A 237 35.66 -36.01 -0.96
C TYR A 237 34.54 -35.61 -1.94
N CYS A 238 34.86 -34.80 -2.95
CA CYS A 238 33.89 -34.39 -3.98
C CYS A 238 33.56 -35.48 -5.01
N ASN A 239 34.34 -36.56 -5.10
CA ASN A 239 33.96 -37.73 -5.89
C ASN A 239 32.88 -38.59 -5.21
N ASP A 240 32.63 -38.38 -3.92
CA ASP A 240 31.52 -39.00 -3.20
C ASP A 240 30.33 -38.03 -3.19
N TYR A 241 29.31 -38.39 -3.96
CA TYR A 241 28.08 -37.63 -4.15
C TYR A 241 27.31 -37.38 -2.84
N THR A 242 27.56 -38.14 -1.77
CA THR A 242 26.95 -37.88 -0.45
C THR A 242 27.46 -36.61 0.23
N ASN A 243 28.57 -36.05 -0.25
CA ASN A 243 29.15 -34.80 0.24
C ASN A 243 28.70 -33.56 -0.54
N TRP A 244 27.86 -33.73 -1.55
CA TRP A 244 27.34 -32.64 -2.34
C TRP A 244 26.21 -31.94 -1.58
N THR A 245 26.08 -30.64 -1.81
CA THR A 245 25.04 -29.82 -1.18
C THR A 245 24.28 -29.05 -2.24
N SER A 246 22.96 -28.95 -2.07
CA SER A 246 22.11 -28.14 -2.93
C SER A 246 22.40 -26.65 -2.78
N GLN A 247 22.55 -25.98 -3.92
CA GLN A 247 22.72 -24.54 -4.00
C GLN A 247 21.75 -23.96 -5.02
N SER A 248 21.14 -22.82 -4.69
CA SER A 248 20.32 -22.09 -5.65
C SER A 248 21.22 -21.42 -6.68
N SER A 249 20.97 -21.70 -7.96
CA SER A 249 21.71 -21.14 -9.07
C SER A 249 20.77 -20.64 -10.18
N LEU A 250 21.17 -19.56 -10.86
CA LEU A 250 20.48 -19.08 -12.05
C LEU A 250 20.88 -19.96 -13.24
N LEU A 251 19.94 -20.76 -13.74
CA LEU A 251 20.17 -21.68 -14.86
C LEU A 251 20.04 -20.98 -16.21
N GLN A 252 19.00 -20.15 -16.35
CA GLN A 252 18.70 -19.45 -17.59
C GLN A 252 18.00 -18.13 -17.31
N ALA A 253 18.25 -17.14 -18.16
CA ALA A 253 17.47 -15.92 -18.22
C ALA A 253 17.09 -15.62 -19.68
N TYR A 254 15.86 -15.16 -19.93
CA TYR A 254 15.38 -14.81 -21.26
C TYR A 254 14.33 -13.70 -21.18
N TYR A 255 14.23 -12.91 -22.25
CA TYR A 255 13.23 -11.84 -22.36
C TYR A 255 11.93 -12.35 -22.95
N ASP A 256 10.85 -11.67 -22.61
CA ASP A 256 9.52 -11.88 -23.16
C ASP A 256 9.04 -10.62 -23.89
N ASP A 257 8.16 -10.80 -24.87
CA ASP A 257 7.45 -9.68 -25.48
C ASP A 257 6.24 -9.33 -24.61
N PHE A 258 5.94 -8.04 -24.44
CA PHE A 258 4.90 -7.58 -23.52
C PHE A 258 4.24 -6.28 -23.97
N ALA A 259 3.02 -6.03 -23.49
CA ALA A 259 2.39 -4.72 -23.52
C ALA A 259 2.45 -4.05 -22.14
N VAL A 260 2.49 -2.71 -22.12
CA VAL A 260 2.29 -1.93 -20.89
C VAL A 260 0.81 -1.63 -20.80
N THR A 261 0.16 -2.19 -19.80
CA THR A 261 -1.28 -2.02 -19.53
C THR A 261 -1.48 -0.83 -18.59
N SER A 262 -0.59 -0.69 -17.60
CA SER A 262 -0.58 0.44 -16.70
C SER A 262 0.84 0.97 -16.44
N LEU A 263 0.93 2.29 -16.32
CA LEU A 263 2.05 2.96 -15.69
C LEU A 263 1.52 4.10 -14.84
N THR A 264 1.94 4.16 -13.57
CA THR A 264 1.62 5.25 -12.64
C THR A 264 2.91 5.75 -12.01
N VAL A 265 3.14 7.06 -12.07
CA VAL A 265 4.22 7.76 -11.40
C VAL A 265 3.64 8.57 -10.25
N GLN A 266 4.22 8.39 -9.07
CA GLN A 266 3.87 9.13 -7.86
C GLN A 266 5.13 9.76 -7.28
N GLU A 267 5.19 11.08 -7.22
CA GLU A 267 6.18 11.84 -6.47
C GLU A 267 5.62 12.18 -5.08
N ASP A 268 6.36 11.80 -4.03
CA ASP A 268 5.97 12.06 -2.65
C ASP A 268 6.50 13.42 -2.18
N HIS A 269 5.60 14.31 -1.75
CA HIS A 269 5.91 15.63 -1.19
C HIS A 269 5.98 15.64 0.34
N GLY A 270 5.90 14.45 0.95
CA GLY A 270 6.05 14.23 2.38
C GLY A 270 4.76 13.80 3.06
N ALA A 271 4.94 13.26 4.26
CA ALA A 271 3.87 12.74 5.09
C ALA A 271 4.04 13.15 6.55
N SER A 272 2.92 13.11 7.28
CA SER A 272 2.86 13.26 8.73
C SER A 272 1.90 12.25 9.32
N ALA A 273 2.10 11.89 10.58
CA ALA A 273 1.23 10.95 11.27
C ALA A 273 1.10 11.26 12.75
N LEU A 274 0.04 10.75 13.37
CA LEU A 274 -0.19 10.71 14.80
C LEU A 274 -0.54 9.28 15.21
N ILE A 275 0.08 8.81 16.29
CA ILE A 275 -0.44 7.68 17.06
C ILE A 275 -1.04 8.26 18.34
N VAL A 276 -2.32 7.99 18.58
CA VAL A 276 -3.04 8.48 19.75
C VAL A 276 -3.57 7.30 20.55
N ALA A 277 -3.29 7.32 21.85
CA ALA A 277 -3.79 6.32 22.80
C ALA A 277 -4.48 7.04 23.95
N GLN A 278 -5.58 6.49 24.46
CA GLN A 278 -6.14 6.97 25.72
C GLN A 278 -5.36 6.38 26.89
N ASN A 279 -5.08 7.18 27.91
CA ASN A 279 -4.42 6.70 29.12
C ASN A 279 -5.35 5.78 29.91
N ALA A 280 -4.77 4.75 30.54
CA ALA A 280 -5.51 3.75 31.29
C ALA A 280 -6.47 4.40 32.31
N SER A 281 -7.78 4.11 32.18
CA SER A 281 -8.83 4.74 33.00
C SER A 281 -9.75 3.76 33.72
N GLY A 282 -9.69 2.45 33.40
CA GLY A 282 -10.59 1.43 33.93
C GLY A 282 -12.06 1.57 33.45
N ALA A 283 -12.31 2.42 32.46
CA ALA A 283 -13.63 2.57 31.83
C ALA A 283 -13.97 1.34 30.96
N ALA A 284 -15.26 1.14 30.69
CA ALA A 284 -15.73 0.07 29.79
C ALA A 284 -15.23 0.23 28.35
N TYR A 285 -14.95 1.47 27.93
CA TYR A 285 -14.39 1.80 26.62
C TYR A 285 -13.63 3.14 26.69
N GLU A 286 -12.76 3.40 25.71
CA GLU A 286 -11.94 4.61 25.64
C GLU A 286 -12.74 5.83 25.16
N SER A 287 -13.57 6.41 26.05
CA SER A 287 -14.49 7.51 25.69
C SER A 287 -13.83 8.75 25.07
N ASP A 288 -12.62 9.13 25.48
CA ASP A 288 -11.89 10.27 24.89
C ASP A 288 -11.36 9.92 23.50
N LEU A 289 -10.91 8.68 23.29
CA LEU A 289 -10.45 8.21 21.98
C LEU A 289 -11.60 8.08 20.98
N TRP A 290 -12.75 7.59 21.43
CA TRP A 290 -13.98 7.52 20.62
C TRP A 290 -14.49 8.91 20.22
N HIS A 291 -14.47 9.86 21.16
CA HIS A 291 -14.83 11.25 20.87
C HIS A 291 -13.87 11.86 19.84
N LEU A 292 -12.56 11.65 20.01
CA LEU A 292 -11.57 12.15 19.07
C LEU A 292 -11.75 11.54 17.68
N ALA A 293 -11.99 10.23 17.58
CA ALA A 293 -12.20 9.55 16.30
C ALA A 293 -13.41 10.13 15.53
N ASP A 294 -14.56 10.35 16.21
CA ASP A 294 -15.74 10.98 15.61
C ASP A 294 -15.47 12.43 15.21
N THR A 295 -14.80 13.19 16.08
CA THR A 295 -14.44 14.59 15.81
C THR A 295 -13.52 14.72 14.60
N LEU A 296 -12.51 13.87 14.44
CA LEU A 296 -11.62 13.91 13.28
C LEU A 296 -12.30 13.50 11.97
N HIS A 297 -13.34 12.68 12.03
CA HIS A 297 -14.16 12.36 10.86
C HIS A 297 -14.99 13.57 10.39
N ASP A 298 -15.51 14.34 11.34
CA ASP A 298 -16.35 15.52 11.08
C ASP A 298 -15.52 16.78 10.77
N THR A 299 -14.26 16.85 11.20
CA THR A 299 -13.41 18.06 11.04
C THR A 299 -12.25 17.83 10.07
N TYR A 300 -11.26 17.02 10.46
CA TYR A 300 -10.03 16.80 9.72
C TYR A 300 -10.28 16.13 8.36
N LEU A 301 -11.07 15.05 8.31
CA LEU A 301 -11.40 14.40 7.03
C LEU A 301 -12.35 15.23 6.15
N GLN A 302 -13.01 16.25 6.70
CA GLN A 302 -13.79 17.25 5.95
C GLN A 302 -12.96 18.48 5.54
N ALA A 303 -11.64 18.47 5.80
CA ALA A 303 -10.72 19.55 5.48
C ALA A 303 -11.10 20.92 6.06
N GLU A 304 -11.74 20.95 7.24
CA GLU A 304 -12.12 22.21 7.89
C GLU A 304 -10.92 23.14 8.12
N THR A 305 -11.19 24.45 8.17
CA THR A 305 -10.14 25.48 8.17
C THR A 305 -9.96 26.18 9.52
N VAL A 306 -8.71 26.41 9.90
CA VAL A 306 -8.30 27.26 11.02
C VAL A 306 -7.62 28.51 10.46
N ASN A 307 -8.20 29.68 10.71
CA ASN A 307 -7.75 30.95 10.14
C ASN A 307 -7.65 30.96 8.60
N GLY A 308 -8.56 30.25 7.92
CA GLY A 308 -8.59 30.16 6.46
C GLY A 308 -7.53 29.23 5.84
N GLN A 309 -6.84 28.43 6.66
CA GLN A 309 -5.95 27.35 6.21
C GLN A 309 -6.47 26.01 6.71
N ARG A 310 -6.25 24.93 5.96
CA ARG A 310 -6.62 23.56 6.36
C ARG A 310 -6.13 23.22 7.77
N LEU A 311 -6.97 22.54 8.56
CA LEU A 311 -6.56 21.90 9.81
C LEU A 311 -5.52 20.81 9.52
N THR A 312 -4.31 20.99 10.05
CA THR A 312 -3.20 20.03 9.90
C THR A 312 -3.03 19.15 11.14
N LEU A 313 -2.35 18.00 11.01
CA LEU A 313 -2.11 17.09 12.14
C LEU A 313 -1.37 17.77 13.31
N SER A 314 -0.48 18.71 13.01
CA SER A 314 0.26 19.46 14.01
C SER A 314 -0.62 20.34 14.91
N GLN A 315 -1.81 20.72 14.42
CA GLN A 315 -2.73 21.61 15.11
C GLN A 315 -3.72 20.85 16.00
N ILE A 316 -3.98 19.57 15.73
CA ILE A 316 -4.98 18.77 16.46
C ILE A 316 -4.80 18.86 17.98
N SER A 317 -3.55 18.80 18.46
CA SER A 317 -3.24 18.88 19.90
C SER A 317 -3.70 20.19 20.56
N ASN A 318 -3.77 21.29 19.81
CA ASN A 318 -4.22 22.60 20.30
C ASN A 318 -5.74 22.67 20.51
N HIS A 319 -6.51 21.82 19.82
CA HIS A 319 -7.97 21.84 19.85
C HIS A 319 -8.56 20.85 20.87
N LEU A 320 -7.79 19.88 21.36
CA LEU A 320 -8.27 18.83 22.28
C LEU A 320 -9.02 19.38 23.50
N SER A 321 -8.48 20.43 24.15
CA SER A 321 -9.13 21.03 25.32
C SER A 321 -10.44 21.75 24.96
N ALA A 322 -10.52 22.36 23.77
CA ALA A 322 -11.73 23.02 23.29
C ALA A 322 -12.81 21.99 22.93
N TRP A 323 -12.41 20.83 22.40
CA TRP A 323 -13.28 19.67 22.17
C TRP A 323 -13.64 18.90 23.44
N GLY A 324 -13.29 19.39 24.63
CA GLY A 324 -13.68 18.80 25.92
C GLY A 324 -12.84 17.59 26.35
N ILE A 325 -11.71 17.32 25.69
CA ILE A 325 -10.76 16.29 26.10
C ILE A 325 -9.80 16.88 27.14
N ALA A 326 -9.77 16.29 28.33
CA ALA A 326 -8.93 16.79 29.42
C ALA A 326 -7.44 16.68 29.10
N ASN A 327 -6.65 17.65 29.57
CA ASN A 327 -5.20 17.61 29.39
C ASN A 327 -4.63 16.36 30.08
N GLY A 328 -3.85 15.57 29.35
CA GLY A 328 -3.32 14.28 29.81
C GLY A 328 -4.31 13.12 29.78
N ALA A 329 -5.50 13.25 29.19
CA ALA A 329 -6.39 12.12 28.94
C ALA A 329 -5.87 11.22 27.80
N LEU A 330 -5.24 11.84 26.80
CA LEU A 330 -4.65 11.17 25.64
C LEU A 330 -3.13 11.31 25.63
N HIS A 331 -2.46 10.23 25.25
CA HIS A 331 -1.08 10.25 24.80
C HIS A 331 -1.07 10.44 23.27
N VAL A 332 -0.47 11.53 22.80
CA VAL A 332 -0.36 11.85 21.36
C VAL A 332 1.12 11.80 20.98
N GLN A 333 1.45 10.90 20.06
CA GLN A 333 2.80 10.72 19.52
C GLN A 333 2.83 11.21 18.07
N PRO A 334 3.40 12.41 17.80
CA PRO A 334 3.47 12.96 16.46
C PRO A 334 4.69 12.51 15.68
N PHE A 335 4.51 12.37 14.37
CA PHE A 335 5.55 12.13 13.38
C PHE A 335 5.39 13.15 12.26
N SER A 336 6.48 13.84 11.92
CA SER A 336 6.47 14.92 10.92
C SER A 336 7.73 14.87 10.08
N GLY A 337 7.66 15.40 8.87
CA GLY A 337 8.80 15.41 7.95
C GLY A 337 9.19 14.01 7.47
N LEU A 338 8.21 13.10 7.40
CA LEU A 338 8.39 11.78 6.80
C LEU A 338 8.53 12.00 5.30
N GLN A 339 9.62 11.48 4.71
CA GLN A 339 9.95 11.80 3.32
C GLN A 339 8.95 11.21 2.33
N ASP A 340 8.45 10.00 2.60
CA ASP A 340 7.62 9.24 1.69
C ASP A 340 6.74 8.20 2.41
N GLN A 341 5.95 7.46 1.63
CA GLN A 341 5.07 6.39 2.09
C GLN A 341 5.77 5.31 2.95
N THR A 342 7.06 5.05 2.74
CA THR A 342 7.78 4.03 3.53
C THR A 342 8.18 4.59 4.88
N ALA A 343 8.66 5.83 4.93
CA ALA A 343 8.87 6.51 6.21
C ALA A 343 7.55 6.65 7.00
N LEU A 344 6.42 6.83 6.31
CA LEU A 344 5.09 6.81 6.91
C LEU A 344 4.71 5.44 7.47
N ALA A 345 4.92 4.36 6.71
CA ALA A 345 4.65 3.00 7.17
C ALA A 345 5.52 2.63 8.40
N ASP A 346 6.80 3.00 8.39
CA ASP A 346 7.73 2.75 9.51
C ASP A 346 7.32 3.53 10.77
N ALA A 347 6.84 4.78 10.62
CA ALA A 347 6.33 5.57 11.72
C ALA A 347 5.10 4.92 12.40
N LEU A 348 4.29 4.20 11.62
CA LEU A 348 3.03 3.61 12.08
C LEU A 348 3.12 2.11 12.42
N THR A 349 4.33 1.57 12.59
CA THR A 349 4.55 0.15 12.87
C THR A 349 5.56 -0.09 14.01
N GLY A 350 5.75 -1.36 14.38
CA GLY A 350 6.85 -1.81 15.23
C GLY A 350 6.96 -1.11 16.59
N ASP A 351 8.16 -0.60 16.88
CA ASP A 351 8.52 -0.02 18.18
C ASP A 351 7.73 1.25 18.54
N ASN A 352 7.23 1.98 17.54
CA ASN A 352 6.43 3.18 17.75
C ASN A 352 5.07 2.85 18.39
N ILE A 353 4.43 1.77 17.93
CA ILE A 353 3.20 1.23 18.53
C ILE A 353 3.46 0.81 19.98
N LEU A 354 4.55 0.07 20.22
CA LEU A 354 4.92 -0.40 21.56
C LEU A 354 5.22 0.76 22.51
N THR A 355 5.84 1.82 22.01
CA THR A 355 6.12 3.05 22.77
C THR A 355 4.81 3.75 23.17
N ALA A 356 3.88 3.92 22.24
CA ALA A 356 2.59 4.53 22.52
C ALA A 356 1.76 3.73 23.55
N LEU A 357 1.73 2.40 23.41
CA LEU A 357 1.01 1.51 24.34
C LEU A 357 1.64 1.48 25.73
N SER A 358 2.97 1.28 25.82
CA SER A 358 3.66 1.25 27.11
C SER A 358 3.64 2.60 27.85
N THR A 359 3.59 3.71 27.11
CA THR A 359 3.49 5.06 27.71
C THR A 359 2.08 5.34 28.22
N SER A 360 1.04 4.95 27.48
CA SER A 360 -0.37 5.14 27.87
C SER A 360 -0.84 4.15 28.94
N HIS A 361 -0.23 2.97 28.97
CA HIS A 361 -0.55 1.86 29.88
C HIS A 361 0.71 1.30 30.56
N PRO A 362 1.40 2.10 31.41
CA PRO A 362 2.68 1.70 32.03
C PRO A 362 2.54 0.60 33.09
N SER A 363 1.32 0.23 33.46
CA SER A 363 1.01 -0.80 34.45
C SER A 363 0.00 -1.82 33.91
N ALA A 364 0.10 -2.12 32.62
CA ALA A 364 -0.74 -3.11 31.95
C ALA A 364 -0.63 -4.50 32.61
N ASN A 365 -1.79 -5.13 32.81
CA ASN A 365 -1.96 -6.46 33.36
C ASN A 365 -2.43 -7.43 32.27
N GLU A 366 -2.32 -8.72 32.54
CA GLU A 366 -2.77 -9.77 31.63
C GLU A 366 -4.25 -9.58 31.25
N ASN A 367 -4.53 -9.56 29.94
CA ASN A 367 -5.83 -9.30 29.32
C ASN A 367 -6.28 -7.83 29.30
N ASP A 368 -5.43 -6.87 29.66
CA ASP A 368 -5.74 -5.46 29.42
C ASP A 368 -5.82 -5.20 27.92
N THR A 369 -6.85 -4.47 27.50
CA THR A 369 -7.07 -4.04 26.12
C THR A 369 -6.80 -2.56 25.97
N ALA A 370 -6.33 -2.16 24.78
CA ALA A 370 -6.16 -0.77 24.43
C ALA A 370 -6.35 -0.56 22.94
N ASN A 371 -6.97 0.55 22.57
CA ASN A 371 -7.04 1.02 21.19
C ASN A 371 -5.98 2.07 20.89
N LEU A 372 -5.37 1.96 19.71
CA LEU A 372 -4.58 3.04 19.11
C LEU A 372 -5.35 3.63 17.94
N LEU A 373 -5.50 4.96 17.95
CA LEU A 373 -5.98 5.74 16.81
C LEU A 373 -4.78 6.24 16.01
N PHE A 374 -4.74 5.88 14.74
CA PHE A 374 -3.76 6.28 13.75
C PHE A 374 -4.38 7.34 12.85
N VAL A 375 -3.70 8.48 12.76
CA VAL A 375 -4.07 9.55 11.83
C VAL A 375 -2.87 9.81 10.96
N ALA A 376 -3.05 9.84 9.64
CA ALA A 376 -1.97 10.07 8.69
C ALA A 376 -2.40 11.06 7.62
N GLU A 377 -1.44 11.78 7.07
CA GLU A 377 -1.59 12.53 5.83
C GLU A 377 -0.37 12.31 4.96
N GLN A 378 -0.59 12.20 3.64
CA GLN A 378 0.46 12.10 2.65
C GLN A 378 0.12 13.06 1.51
N THR A 379 1.10 13.85 1.10
CA THR A 379 0.97 14.75 -0.04
C THR A 379 1.73 14.18 -1.22
N THR A 380 1.06 14.04 -2.37
CA THR A 380 1.63 13.44 -3.57
C THR A 380 1.29 14.25 -4.81
N VAL A 381 2.15 14.14 -5.81
CA VAL A 381 1.87 14.52 -7.20
C VAL A 381 1.88 13.23 -8.00
N SER A 382 0.85 12.99 -8.80
CA SER A 382 0.73 11.73 -9.55
C SER A 382 0.28 11.92 -10.99
N ALA A 383 0.80 11.06 -11.86
CA ALA A 383 0.42 10.95 -13.25
C ALA A 383 0.33 9.47 -13.62
N SER A 384 -0.59 9.12 -14.51
CA SER A 384 -0.71 7.75 -15.03
C SER A 384 -0.70 7.73 -16.54
N LEU A 385 -0.68 6.53 -17.13
CA LEU A 385 -0.73 6.33 -18.57
C LEU A 385 -1.95 7.00 -19.22
N ALA A 386 -3.07 7.07 -18.49
CA ALA A 386 -4.32 7.69 -18.93
C ALA A 386 -4.35 9.23 -18.77
N THR A 387 -3.34 9.84 -18.13
CA THR A 387 -3.30 11.28 -17.90
C THR A 387 -2.67 12.04 -19.07
N THR A 388 -3.08 13.29 -19.29
CA THR A 388 -2.52 14.15 -20.36
C THR A 388 -1.06 14.55 -20.14
N SER A 389 -0.53 14.34 -18.93
CA SER A 389 0.88 14.50 -18.58
C SER A 389 1.77 13.35 -19.08
N THR A 390 1.18 12.27 -19.60
CA THR A 390 1.90 11.14 -20.17
C THR A 390 1.83 11.16 -21.69
N THR A 391 2.97 10.93 -22.34
CA THR A 391 3.08 10.81 -23.79
C THR A 391 3.82 9.55 -24.17
N VAL A 392 3.32 8.85 -25.19
CA VAL A 392 3.99 7.66 -25.76
C VAL A 392 4.39 7.96 -27.19
N SER A 393 5.69 7.92 -27.46
CA SER A 393 6.23 8.20 -28.79
C SER A 393 7.49 7.38 -29.06
N ALA A 394 7.52 6.69 -30.19
CA ALA A 394 8.68 5.92 -30.66
C ALA A 394 9.22 4.89 -29.62
N GLY A 395 8.34 4.24 -28.87
CA GLY A 395 8.72 3.26 -27.85
C GLY A 395 9.19 3.86 -26.52
N THR A 396 9.03 5.18 -26.33
CA THR A 396 9.31 5.86 -25.07
C THR A 396 8.01 6.35 -24.42
N ILE A 397 7.80 6.00 -23.15
CA ILE A 397 6.83 6.59 -22.26
C ILE A 397 7.50 7.77 -21.54
N THR A 398 7.01 8.98 -21.78
CA THR A 398 7.46 10.19 -21.09
C THR A 398 6.35 10.71 -20.20
N VAL A 399 6.63 10.82 -18.90
CA VAL A 399 5.73 11.41 -17.90
C VAL A 399 6.26 12.78 -17.50
N ASP A 400 5.41 13.81 -17.53
CA ASP A 400 5.73 15.17 -17.13
C ASP A 400 4.88 15.60 -15.93
N LEU A 401 5.50 15.68 -14.76
CA LEU A 401 4.83 16.07 -13.51
C LEU A 401 4.65 17.59 -13.39
N SER A 402 5.15 18.39 -14.35
CA SER A 402 5.08 19.83 -14.25
C SER A 402 3.65 20.36 -14.34
N GLY A 403 3.28 21.20 -13.38
CA GLY A 403 1.95 21.81 -13.32
C GLY A 403 0.82 20.86 -12.93
N ILE A 404 1.15 19.67 -12.40
CA ILE A 404 0.19 18.83 -11.70
C ILE A 404 0.12 19.31 -10.25
N ASP A 405 -1.09 19.58 -9.79
CA ASP A 405 -1.33 20.04 -8.44
C ASP A 405 -1.14 18.91 -7.42
N ALA A 406 -0.50 19.24 -6.30
CA ALA A 406 -0.32 18.29 -5.21
C ALA A 406 -1.67 17.98 -4.54
N GLN A 407 -1.84 16.72 -4.16
CA GLN A 407 -3.01 16.22 -3.45
C GLN A 407 -2.59 15.68 -2.09
N THR A 408 -3.22 16.17 -1.02
CA THR A 408 -3.03 15.61 0.33
C THR A 408 -4.17 14.65 0.63
N SER A 409 -3.84 13.38 0.82
CA SER A 409 -4.77 12.35 1.29
C SER A 409 -4.62 12.17 2.79
N GLY A 410 -5.73 12.31 3.53
CA GLY A 410 -5.81 12.08 4.95
C GLY A 410 -6.47 10.74 5.27
N ALA A 411 -5.99 10.06 6.29
CA ALA A 411 -6.54 8.80 6.76
C ALA A 411 -6.71 8.80 8.29
N VAL A 412 -7.81 8.23 8.78
CA VAL A 412 -8.08 7.98 10.20
C VAL A 412 -8.48 6.52 10.35
N ARG A 413 -7.79 5.78 11.21
CA ARG A 413 -8.16 4.41 11.56
C ARG A 413 -7.76 4.08 12.99
N TRP A 414 -8.38 3.09 13.62
CA TRP A 414 -7.88 2.54 14.87
C TRP A 414 -7.61 1.04 14.79
N SER A 415 -6.84 0.52 15.74
CA SER A 415 -6.63 -0.91 15.91
C SER A 415 -6.64 -1.29 17.40
N PRO A 416 -7.21 -2.46 17.75
CA PRO A 416 -7.20 -2.96 19.11
C PRO A 416 -5.93 -3.77 19.40
N TYR A 417 -5.46 -3.68 20.63
CA TYR A 417 -4.32 -4.40 21.16
C TYR A 417 -4.67 -5.06 22.48
N LEU A 418 -4.06 -6.22 22.72
CA LEU A 418 -4.22 -7.01 23.93
C LEU A 418 -2.86 -7.23 24.57
N TYR A 419 -2.78 -6.99 25.88
CA TYR A 419 -1.61 -7.30 26.67
C TYR A 419 -1.65 -8.75 27.15
N THR A 420 -0.74 -9.57 26.62
CA THR A 420 -0.60 -10.99 27.02
C THR A 420 0.86 -11.38 27.15
N ASN A 421 1.17 -12.24 28.12
CA ASN A 421 2.53 -12.76 28.34
C ASN A 421 3.60 -11.65 28.49
N GLY A 422 3.23 -10.50 29.05
CA GLY A 422 4.15 -9.37 29.24
C GLY A 422 4.42 -8.53 28.00
N ALA A 423 3.64 -8.68 26.92
CA ALA A 423 3.79 -7.89 25.70
C ALA A 423 2.43 -7.48 25.12
N TRP A 424 2.44 -6.33 24.44
CA TRP A 424 1.30 -5.90 23.62
C TRP A 424 1.31 -6.62 22.28
N THR A 425 0.17 -7.16 21.90
CA THR A 425 -0.04 -7.83 20.61
C THR A 425 -1.30 -7.31 19.94
N GLN A 426 -1.32 -7.22 18.62
CA GLN A 426 -2.52 -6.81 17.89
C GLN A 426 -3.61 -7.87 18.10
N GLN A 427 -4.80 -7.43 18.50
CA GLN A 427 -5.89 -8.34 18.84
C GLN A 427 -6.67 -8.76 17.60
N ASN A 428 -7.15 -10.01 17.59
CA ASN A 428 -8.10 -10.47 16.57
C ASN A 428 -9.40 -9.66 16.64
N LEU A 429 -9.78 -9.06 15.51
CA LEU A 429 -10.93 -8.15 15.43
C LEU A 429 -12.25 -8.82 15.82
N VAL A 430 -12.46 -10.09 15.48
CA VAL A 430 -13.72 -10.80 15.79
C VAL A 430 -13.87 -10.98 17.30
N THR A 431 -12.80 -11.41 17.97
CA THR A 431 -12.79 -11.53 19.44
C THR A 431 -12.96 -10.18 20.10
N TYR A 432 -12.24 -9.15 19.63
CA TYR A 432 -12.34 -7.80 20.17
C TYR A 432 -13.74 -7.21 20.01
N ALA A 433 -14.35 -7.29 18.82
CA ALA A 433 -15.68 -6.75 18.54
C ALA A 433 -16.76 -7.40 19.42
N SER A 434 -16.66 -8.69 19.70
CA SER A 434 -17.57 -9.38 20.63
C SER A 434 -17.42 -8.86 22.06
N GLN A 435 -16.19 -8.65 22.53
CA GLN A 435 -15.92 -8.10 23.86
C GLN A 435 -16.41 -6.66 23.97
N LEU A 436 -16.04 -5.81 23.01
CA LEU A 436 -16.46 -4.42 22.91
C LEU A 436 -17.99 -4.29 22.93
N THR A 437 -18.72 -5.15 22.20
CA THR A 437 -20.19 -5.11 22.22
C THR A 437 -20.75 -5.35 23.63
N SER A 438 -20.16 -6.28 24.38
CA SER A 438 -20.54 -6.53 25.77
C SER A 438 -20.23 -5.34 26.66
N ASP A 439 -19.04 -4.73 26.51
CA ASP A 439 -18.63 -3.58 27.32
C ASP A 439 -19.51 -2.36 27.04
N LEU A 440 -19.81 -2.08 25.77
CA LEU A 440 -20.70 -1.00 25.36
C LEU A 440 -22.13 -1.18 25.86
N ALA A 441 -22.64 -2.41 25.94
CA ALA A 441 -23.97 -2.70 26.49
C ALA A 441 -24.09 -2.34 27.99
N THR A 442 -22.96 -2.25 28.72
CA THR A 442 -22.96 -1.79 30.12
C THR A 442 -23.18 -0.28 30.26
N VAL A 443 -22.88 0.48 29.21
CA VAL A 443 -23.03 1.94 29.15
C VAL A 443 -24.34 2.31 28.45
N LEU A 444 -24.66 1.65 27.34
CA LEU A 444 -25.86 1.85 26.52
C LEU A 444 -27.09 1.13 27.13
N THR A 445 -27.32 1.33 28.41
CA THR A 445 -28.45 0.73 29.13
C THR A 445 -29.79 1.26 28.60
N LYS A 446 -30.86 0.47 28.74
CA LYS A 446 -32.22 0.90 28.37
C LYS A 446 -32.59 2.25 28.96
N ASP A 447 -32.30 2.48 30.26
CA ASP A 447 -32.65 3.74 30.92
C ASP A 447 -31.89 4.92 30.29
N ALA A 448 -30.61 4.73 29.95
CA ALA A 448 -29.83 5.75 29.24
C ALA A 448 -30.40 6.04 27.85
N LEU A 449 -30.79 5.01 27.09
CA LEU A 449 -31.37 5.13 25.75
C LEU A 449 -32.76 5.78 25.77
N VAL A 450 -33.60 5.48 26.77
CA VAL A 450 -34.89 6.14 26.96
C VAL A 450 -34.71 7.62 27.30
N ASN A 451 -33.77 7.94 28.19
CA ASN A 451 -33.46 9.33 28.55
C ASN A 451 -32.90 10.12 27.34
N ALA A 452 -32.17 9.45 26.44
CA ALA A 452 -31.69 10.02 25.19
C ALA A 452 -32.79 10.11 24.09
N GLY A 453 -33.99 9.60 24.34
CA GLY A 453 -35.09 9.59 23.36
C GLY A 453 -34.91 8.60 22.22
N LEU A 454 -34.00 7.63 22.37
CA LEU A 454 -33.69 6.61 21.35
C LEU A 454 -34.50 5.32 21.54
N ALA A 455 -35.20 5.18 22.67
CA ALA A 455 -36.00 4.01 23.00
C ALA A 455 -37.25 4.38 23.81
N SER A 456 -38.24 3.49 23.83
CA SER A 456 -39.42 3.57 24.69
C SER A 456 -39.22 2.78 25.98
N ALA A 457 -39.85 3.25 27.06
CA ALA A 457 -39.89 2.52 28.33
C ALA A 457 -40.59 1.15 28.21
N THR A 458 -41.39 0.93 27.17
CA THR A 458 -42.06 -0.35 26.88
C THR A 458 -41.19 -1.33 26.11
N ASP A 459 -40.08 -0.88 25.54
CA ASP A 459 -39.25 -1.74 24.68
C ASP A 459 -38.51 -2.79 25.52
N ASP A 460 -38.17 -3.90 24.89
CA ASP A 460 -37.38 -4.95 25.54
C ASP A 460 -35.97 -4.44 25.84
N ALA A 461 -35.55 -4.56 27.11
CA ALA A 461 -34.30 -3.98 27.57
C ALA A 461 -33.07 -4.61 26.91
N ASP A 462 -33.10 -5.92 26.71
CA ASP A 462 -31.98 -6.66 26.13
C ASP A 462 -31.89 -6.35 24.64
N LEU A 463 -33.02 -6.30 23.92
CA LEU A 463 -33.02 -5.99 22.49
C LEU A 463 -32.51 -4.58 22.18
N VAL A 464 -32.97 -3.58 22.94
CA VAL A 464 -32.61 -2.19 22.69
C VAL A 464 -31.15 -1.92 23.08
N SER A 465 -30.70 -2.41 24.23
CA SER A 465 -29.30 -2.25 24.66
C SER A 465 -28.34 -2.94 23.71
N ASN A 466 -28.59 -4.22 23.38
CA ASN A 466 -27.74 -4.97 22.45
C ASN A 466 -27.77 -4.39 21.03
N GLY A 467 -28.92 -3.87 20.58
CA GLY A 467 -29.03 -3.20 19.29
C GLY A 467 -28.21 -1.91 19.22
N ALA A 468 -28.26 -1.09 20.27
CA ALA A 468 -27.44 0.13 20.37
C ALA A 468 -25.94 -0.20 20.44
N ALA A 469 -25.55 -1.19 21.26
CA ALA A 469 -24.17 -1.65 21.35
C ALA A 469 -23.65 -2.18 20.01
N LEU A 470 -24.48 -2.93 19.26
CA LEU A 470 -24.12 -3.40 17.93
C LEU A 470 -23.93 -2.26 16.92
N LEU A 471 -24.75 -1.20 16.97
CA LEU A 471 -24.55 -0.01 16.13
C LEU A 471 -23.23 0.70 16.44
N ALA A 472 -22.91 0.84 17.73
CA ALA A 472 -21.63 1.41 18.15
C ALA A 472 -20.45 0.50 17.73
N THR A 473 -20.56 -0.81 17.86
CA THR A 473 -19.54 -1.75 17.35
C THR A 473 -19.39 -1.65 15.83
N ASN A 474 -20.46 -1.44 15.07
CA ASN A 474 -20.36 -1.22 13.61
C ASN A 474 -19.65 0.09 13.27
N TYR A 475 -19.85 1.14 14.05
CA TYR A 475 -19.05 2.36 13.95
C TYR A 475 -17.57 2.06 14.20
N TYR A 476 -17.26 1.26 15.23
CA TYR A 476 -15.91 0.77 15.48
C TYR A 476 -15.31 0.07 14.26
N LEU A 477 -16.02 -0.86 13.67
CA LEU A 477 -15.57 -1.59 12.49
C LEU A 477 -15.35 -0.68 11.27
N THR A 478 -16.16 0.38 11.13
CA THR A 478 -16.02 1.36 10.05
C THR A 478 -14.72 2.15 10.18
N VAL A 479 -14.43 2.67 11.38
CA VAL A 479 -13.16 3.37 11.63
C VAL A 479 -11.97 2.39 11.57
N TYR A 480 -12.16 1.12 11.96
CA TYR A 480 -11.12 0.09 11.83
C TYR A 480 -10.78 -0.20 10.36
N SER A 481 -11.76 -0.24 9.46
CA SER A 481 -11.51 -0.37 8.02
C SER A 481 -10.79 0.84 7.42
N GLY A 482 -10.80 1.98 8.12
CA GLY A 482 -10.12 3.22 7.75
C GLY A 482 -11.03 4.18 7.00
N GLY A 483 -11.14 5.40 7.51
CA GLY A 483 -11.70 6.53 6.77
C GLY A 483 -10.58 7.23 6.01
N MET A 484 -10.72 7.38 4.70
CA MET A 484 -9.79 8.14 3.86
C MET A 484 -10.54 9.23 3.11
N ALA A 485 -9.94 10.41 3.02
CA ALA A 485 -10.46 11.54 2.26
C ALA A 485 -9.31 12.33 1.65
N THR A 486 -9.59 13.02 0.54
CA THR A 486 -8.69 14.08 0.08
C THR A 486 -8.93 15.28 0.96
N VAL A 487 -7.93 15.63 1.77
CA VAL A 487 -8.01 16.74 2.73
C VAL A 487 -7.41 18.02 2.17
N ASP A 488 -6.67 17.94 1.06
CA ASP A 488 -6.20 19.10 0.32
C ASP A 488 -6.05 18.78 -1.16
N ASN A 489 -6.37 19.75 -2.00
CA ASN A 489 -5.93 19.80 -3.38
C ASN A 489 -5.66 21.28 -3.71
N ASP A 490 -4.58 21.55 -4.44
CA ASP A 490 -4.13 22.93 -4.68
C ASP A 490 -5.15 23.77 -5.50
N VAL A 491 -6.14 23.12 -6.14
CA VAL A 491 -7.11 23.75 -7.06
C VAL A 491 -8.51 23.93 -6.49
N LEU A 492 -8.98 23.04 -5.61
CA LEU A 492 -10.39 22.93 -5.27
C LEU A 492 -10.58 22.59 -3.80
N HIS A 493 -10.07 23.44 -2.89
CA HIS A 493 -10.17 23.26 -1.43
C HIS A 493 -11.48 22.53 -1.09
N LEU A 494 -11.36 21.25 -0.72
CA LEU A 494 -12.51 20.36 -0.55
C LEU A 494 -13.27 20.82 0.71
N ILE A 495 -14.19 21.76 0.53
CA ILE A 495 -15.07 22.33 1.55
C ILE A 495 -14.32 23.21 2.57
N THR A 496 -14.76 24.47 2.64
CA THR A 496 -14.05 25.62 3.23
C THR A 496 -14.66 26.09 4.54
N GLU A 497 -15.37 25.23 5.26
CA GLU A 497 -16.02 25.65 6.51
C GLU A 497 -14.96 25.92 7.58
N PRO A 498 -15.08 27.03 8.32
CA PRO A 498 -14.18 27.30 9.43
C PRO A 498 -14.47 26.33 10.57
N LEU A 499 -13.43 25.75 11.16
CA LEU A 499 -13.55 24.92 12.36
C LEU A 499 -14.20 25.73 13.48
N VAL A 500 -15.32 25.23 14.00
CA VAL A 500 -16.02 25.80 15.16
C VAL A 500 -15.89 24.83 16.33
N ASP A 501 -14.85 25.02 17.17
CA ASP A 501 -14.58 24.12 18.31
C ASP A 501 -15.80 23.87 19.22
N ALA A 502 -16.68 24.87 19.35
CA ALA A 502 -17.88 24.78 20.18
C ALA A 502 -18.89 23.72 19.70
N ASP A 503 -18.83 23.32 18.42
CA ASP A 503 -19.72 22.32 17.83
C ASP A 503 -19.22 20.89 18.08
N HIS A 504 -17.97 20.73 18.54
CA HIS A 504 -17.31 19.44 18.76
C HIS A 504 -16.98 19.16 20.25
N VAL A 505 -17.68 19.82 21.16
CA VAL A 505 -17.49 19.62 22.61
C VAL A 505 -17.96 18.21 23.01
N LYS A 506 -17.07 17.47 23.68
CA LYS A 506 -17.33 16.12 24.19
C LYS A 506 -18.58 16.05 25.05
N ALA A 507 -19.51 15.18 24.66
CA ALA A 507 -20.66 14.80 25.48
C ALA A 507 -20.23 13.92 26.67
N ALA A 508 -21.07 13.82 27.71
CA ALA A 508 -20.79 12.95 28.85
C ALA A 508 -20.54 11.49 28.42
N GLU A 509 -21.32 11.01 27.44
CA GLU A 509 -21.17 9.70 26.81
C GLU A 509 -21.11 9.85 25.28
N PRO A 510 -19.90 9.96 24.69
CA PRO A 510 -19.74 10.16 23.24
C PRO A 510 -20.40 9.07 22.41
N VAL A 511 -20.33 7.82 22.84
CA VAL A 511 -20.94 6.68 22.14
C VAL A 511 -22.47 6.83 22.01
N MET A 512 -23.14 7.48 22.97
CA MET A 512 -24.58 7.76 22.89
C MET A 512 -24.90 8.71 21.74
N THR A 513 -24.06 9.72 21.54
CA THR A 513 -24.19 10.70 20.45
C THR A 513 -24.00 10.05 19.09
N ILE A 514 -22.98 9.19 18.98
CA ILE A 514 -22.71 8.40 17.76
C ILE A 514 -23.90 7.49 17.43
N VAL A 515 -24.41 6.72 18.41
CA VAL A 515 -25.56 5.84 18.22
C VAL A 515 -26.80 6.64 17.81
N ALA A 516 -27.07 7.79 18.44
CA ALA A 516 -28.18 8.66 18.06
C ALA A 516 -28.10 9.09 16.58
N ARG A 517 -26.90 9.50 16.13
CA ARG A 517 -26.63 9.92 14.75
C ARG A 517 -26.88 8.77 13.76
N LEU A 518 -26.39 7.58 14.08
CA LEU A 518 -26.58 6.37 13.25
C LEU A 518 -28.05 5.95 13.17
N VAL A 519 -28.77 5.96 14.29
CA VAL A 519 -30.21 5.65 14.32
C VAL A 519 -30.98 6.63 13.43
N ALA A 520 -30.70 7.92 13.52
CA ALA A 520 -31.32 8.94 12.68
C ALA A 520 -31.03 8.72 11.19
N ALA A 521 -29.78 8.39 10.83
CA ALA A 521 -29.40 8.10 9.46
C ALA A 521 -30.14 6.87 8.89
N VAL A 522 -30.24 5.79 9.68
CA VAL A 522 -30.98 4.57 9.32
C VAL A 522 -32.46 4.89 9.13
N GLN A 523 -33.09 5.62 10.05
CA GLN A 523 -34.49 6.02 9.95
C GLN A 523 -34.76 6.88 8.72
N SER A 524 -33.88 7.85 8.43
CA SER A 524 -33.96 8.70 7.24
C SER A 524 -33.88 7.88 5.96
N ARG A 525 -32.95 6.92 5.89
CA ARG A 525 -32.81 6.02 4.74
C ARG A 525 -34.06 5.17 4.52
N PHE A 526 -34.64 4.61 5.58
CA PHE A 526 -35.89 3.84 5.48
C PHE A 526 -37.07 4.71 5.07
N ALA A 527 -37.16 5.96 5.56
CA ALA A 527 -38.17 6.91 5.11
C ALA A 527 -38.07 7.17 3.60
N GLN A 528 -36.86 7.42 3.08
CA GLN A 528 -36.62 7.59 1.65
C GLN A 528 -37.01 6.34 0.83
N LEU A 529 -36.65 5.15 1.29
CA LEU A 529 -37.03 3.89 0.63
C LEU A 529 -38.55 3.66 0.63
N SER A 530 -39.22 4.01 1.73
CA SER A 530 -40.68 3.93 1.81
C SER A 530 -41.40 4.91 0.87
N LEU A 531 -40.79 6.07 0.60
CA LEU A 531 -41.29 7.06 -0.36
C LEU A 531 -41.04 6.59 -1.81
N ALA A 532 -39.91 5.94 -2.09
CA ALA A 532 -39.61 5.39 -3.41
C ALA A 532 -40.52 4.20 -3.79
N ASN A 533 -40.91 3.36 -2.82
CA ASN A 533 -41.81 2.22 -3.04
C ASN A 533 -43.30 2.57 -3.19
N LEU A 534 -43.66 3.87 -3.26
CA LEU A 534 -45.04 4.35 -3.46
C LEU A 534 -45.29 5.00 -4.83
N THR A 535 -44.35 4.86 -5.77
CA THR A 535 -44.54 5.21 -7.20
C THR A 535 -44.35 4.00 -8.11
N LEU A 536 -45.03 2.89 -7.80
CA LEU A 536 -45.55 2.05 -8.87
C LEU A 536 -46.79 2.78 -9.42
N GLU A 537 -46.58 3.70 -10.36
CA GLU A 537 -47.66 4.03 -11.29
C GLU A 537 -48.13 2.71 -11.88
N SER A 538 -49.40 2.39 -11.64
CA SER A 538 -50.06 1.27 -12.28
C SER A 538 -49.96 1.45 -13.80
N SER A 539 -48.98 0.79 -14.41
CA SER A 539 -48.89 0.63 -15.85
C SER A 539 -49.99 -0.34 -16.29
N ASP A 540 -51.23 0.13 -16.27
CA ASP A 540 -52.36 -0.51 -16.94
C ASP A 540 -53.04 0.50 -17.86
N SER A 541 -52.23 1.15 -18.70
CA SER A 541 -52.68 1.75 -19.95
C SER A 541 -51.50 2.21 -20.80
N ALA A 542 -51.46 1.73 -22.05
CA ALA A 542 -50.65 2.19 -23.19
C ALA A 542 -49.32 1.45 -23.49
N LEU A 543 -49.40 0.12 -23.57
CA LEU A 543 -49.03 -0.55 -24.82
C LEU A 543 -49.98 -0.04 -25.92
N GLN A 544 -49.64 1.06 -26.60
CA GLN A 544 -50.21 1.45 -27.90
C GLN A 544 -49.44 2.63 -28.51
N ASN A 545 -48.69 2.35 -29.58
CA ASN A 545 -48.06 3.28 -30.54
C ASN A 545 -46.93 4.17 -29.95
N VAL A 546 -45.66 4.05 -30.34
CA VAL A 546 -45.02 3.97 -31.66
C VAL A 546 -43.64 3.34 -31.49
#